data_AF-A0A3Q0SWB1-F1
#
_entry.id   AF-A0A3Q0SWB1-F1
#
_cell.length_a   1.000
_cell.length_b   1.000
_cell.length_c   1.000
_cell.angle_alpha   90.00
_cell.angle_beta   90.00
_cell.angle_gamma   90.00
#
_symmetry.space_group_name_H-M   'P 1'
#
loop_
_entity.id
_entity.type
_entity.pdbx_description
1 polymer ?
#
loop_
_entity_poly.entity_id
_entity_poly.type
_entity_poly.pdbx_seq_one_letter_code
_entity_poly.pdbx_strand_id
1 'polypeptide(L)'
;MNHNKPAGLDGLPPLYSIAKGEVVSVQTYGAFVRLPGYKKEGLVHVSEMSASRVESASEIVDVGEHVWIKVIGREIQGDKVKLSFSMKAVNQGTGRDLDPNNVNAEQDARRRKQFRDQTSNRITLEAVLNTTCSKCGCKGQEEEETQKA
;
A
#
# COMPACT_ATOMS: atom_id res chain seq x y z
N MET A 1 -8.00 19.52 -31.67
CA MET A 1 -8.20 19.44 -30.20
C MET A 1 -7.01 18.71 -29.59
N ASN A 2 -6.24 19.47 -28.80
CA ASN A 2 -5.07 19.14 -27.97
C ASN A 2 -4.66 17.66 -27.87
N HIS A 3 -3.66 17.27 -28.67
CA HIS A 3 -2.89 16.05 -28.48
C HIS A 3 -1.89 16.26 -27.33
N ASN A 4 -2.33 16.07 -26.09
CA ASN A 4 -1.40 16.04 -24.97
C ASN A 4 -0.68 14.67 -24.99
N LYS A 5 0.38 14.57 -25.80
CA LYS A 5 1.32 13.45 -25.76
C LYS A 5 2.11 13.59 -24.45
N PRO A 6 2.04 12.64 -23.50
CA PRO A 6 2.78 12.80 -22.25
C PRO A 6 4.27 12.60 -22.52
N ALA A 7 5.02 13.69 -22.40
CA ALA A 7 6.47 13.74 -22.42
C ALA A 7 7.06 12.99 -21.21
N GLY A 8 7.96 12.03 -21.48
CA GLY A 8 8.77 11.29 -20.52
C GLY A 8 9.40 10.08 -21.22
N LEU A 9 10.72 9.89 -21.08
CA LEU A 9 11.60 9.08 -21.95
C LEU A 9 11.21 7.61 -22.24
N ASP A 10 10.20 7.03 -21.58
CA ASP A 10 9.87 5.60 -21.63
C ASP A 10 8.36 5.27 -21.64
N GLY A 11 7.49 6.25 -21.96
CA GLY A 11 6.04 6.00 -22.01
C GLY A 11 5.42 5.77 -20.63
N LEU A 12 5.83 6.59 -19.66
CA LEU A 12 5.33 6.64 -18.28
C LEU A 12 4.70 8.01 -17.99
N PRO A 13 3.69 8.07 -17.10
CA PRO A 13 3.05 9.33 -16.75
C PRO A 13 3.98 10.25 -15.94
N PRO A 14 3.83 11.59 -16.06
CA PRO A 14 4.57 12.51 -15.22
C PRO A 14 4.16 12.37 -13.74
N LEU A 15 5.09 12.65 -12.83
CA LEU A 15 4.80 12.69 -11.39
C LEU A 15 3.75 13.78 -11.09
N TYR A 16 2.89 13.49 -10.12
CA TYR A 16 1.76 14.33 -9.68
C TYR A 16 0.70 14.62 -10.75
N SER A 17 0.76 13.94 -11.89
CA SER A 17 -0.26 14.03 -12.92
C SER A 17 -1.53 13.29 -12.50
N ILE A 18 -2.68 13.85 -12.88
CA ILE A 18 -3.99 13.23 -12.72
C ILE A 18 -4.38 12.60 -14.05
N ALA A 19 -4.79 11.34 -13.99
CA ALA A 19 -5.25 10.60 -15.16
C ALA A 19 -6.46 9.73 -14.80
N LYS A 20 -7.29 9.45 -15.79
CA LYS A 20 -8.37 8.48 -15.69
C LYS A 20 -7.86 7.12 -16.16
N GLY A 21 -7.99 6.11 -15.32
CA GLY A 21 -7.55 4.74 -15.60
C GLY A 21 -8.67 3.73 -15.41
N GLU A 22 -8.45 2.52 -15.92
CA GLU A 22 -9.34 1.37 -15.78
C GLU A 22 -8.75 0.38 -14.78
N VAL A 23 -9.56 -0.14 -13.87
CA VAL A 23 -9.15 -1.17 -12.93
C VAL A 23 -9.04 -2.51 -13.65
N VAL A 24 -7.85 -3.10 -13.71
CA VAL A 24 -7.61 -4.40 -14.38
C VAL A 24 -7.77 -5.56 -13.40
N SER A 25 -7.34 -5.37 -12.16
CA SER A 25 -7.37 -6.41 -11.14
C SER A 25 -7.43 -5.79 -9.76
N VAL A 26 -8.16 -6.43 -8.85
CA VAL A 26 -8.30 -6.02 -7.46
C VAL A 26 -7.76 -7.13 -6.56
N GLN A 27 -6.93 -6.75 -5.59
CA GLN A 27 -6.36 -7.64 -4.58
C GLN A 27 -6.64 -7.08 -3.18
N THR A 28 -6.45 -7.89 -2.14
CA THR A 28 -6.75 -7.46 -0.75
C THR A 28 -5.95 -6.24 -0.32
N TYR A 29 -4.70 -6.11 -0.76
CA TYR A 29 -3.83 -4.98 -0.41
C TYR A 29 -3.96 -3.76 -1.34
N GLY A 30 -4.66 -3.86 -2.46
CA GLY A 30 -4.70 -2.80 -3.46
C GLY A 30 -5.30 -3.20 -4.80
N ALA A 31 -5.32 -2.26 -5.75
CA ALA A 31 -5.89 -2.45 -7.08
C ALA A 31 -4.90 -2.01 -8.16
N PHE A 32 -4.85 -2.79 -9.23
CA PHE A 32 -4.06 -2.50 -10.41
C PHE A 32 -4.89 -1.68 -11.38
N VAL A 33 -4.39 -0.49 -11.70
CA VAL A 33 -5.03 0.45 -12.61
C VAL A 33 -4.17 0.62 -13.84
N ARG A 34 -4.78 0.44 -15.00
CA ARG A 34 -4.18 0.68 -16.30
C ARG A 34 -4.57 2.06 -16.79
N LEU A 35 -3.57 2.83 -17.21
CA LEU A 35 -3.78 4.15 -17.80
C LEU A 35 -3.79 4.04 -19.34
N PRO A 36 -4.74 4.67 -20.03
CA PRO A 36 -4.77 4.69 -21.49
C PRO A 36 -3.54 5.45 -22.02
N GLY A 37 -2.84 4.85 -23.00
CA GLY A 37 -1.64 5.43 -23.60
C GLY A 37 -0.32 5.10 -22.90
N TYR A 38 -0.36 4.40 -21.76
CA TYR A 38 0.84 3.95 -21.04
C TYR A 38 0.97 2.42 -21.11
N LYS A 39 2.21 1.92 -21.21
CA LYS A 39 2.49 0.48 -21.34
C LYS A 39 2.51 -0.26 -20.01
N LYS A 40 2.68 0.45 -18.90
CA LYS A 40 2.81 -0.12 -17.56
C LYS A 40 1.59 0.20 -16.73
N GLU A 41 1.15 -0.79 -15.97
CA GLU A 41 0.11 -0.67 -14.96
C GLU A 41 0.73 -0.13 -13.67
N GLY A 42 -0.09 0.50 -12.84
CA GLY A 42 0.32 0.92 -11.51
C GLY A 42 -0.60 0.41 -10.43
N LEU A 43 -0.06 0.41 -9.22
CA LEU A 43 -0.73 -0.12 -8.04
C LEU A 43 -1.26 1.06 -7.20
N VAL A 44 -2.54 1.00 -6.88
CA VAL A 44 -3.14 1.80 -5.81
C VAL A 44 -3.13 0.93 -4.56
N HIS A 45 -2.46 1.38 -3.50
CA HIS A 45 -2.50 0.68 -2.21
C HIS A 45 -3.83 0.94 -1.51
N VAL A 46 -4.33 0.01 -0.68
CA VAL A 46 -5.60 0.19 0.05
C VAL A 46 -5.63 1.50 0.87
N SER A 47 -4.50 1.90 1.47
CA SER A 47 -4.36 3.17 2.22
C SER A 47 -4.36 4.43 1.34
N GLU A 48 -4.18 4.26 0.03
CA GLU A 48 -4.30 5.32 -0.98
C GLU A 48 -5.68 5.36 -1.66
N MET A 49 -6.52 4.33 -1.46
CA MET A 49 -7.85 4.28 -2.05
C MET A 49 -8.84 5.19 -1.32
N SER A 50 -8.78 5.15 0.01
CA SER A 50 -9.66 5.91 0.89
C SER A 50 -8.89 6.43 2.10
N ALA A 51 -9.39 7.51 2.70
CA ALA A 51 -8.91 7.99 3.99
C ALA A 51 -9.38 7.10 5.15
N SER A 52 -10.48 6.37 4.95
CA SER A 52 -11.02 5.42 5.91
C SER A 52 -10.28 4.08 5.84
N ARG A 53 -10.27 3.33 6.94
CA ARG A 53 -9.72 1.98 6.95
C ARG A 53 -10.65 1.06 6.18
N VAL A 54 -10.09 0.42 5.15
CA VAL A 54 -10.79 -0.56 4.33
C VAL A 54 -10.02 -1.88 4.41
N GLU A 55 -10.76 -2.98 4.54
CA GLU A 55 -10.18 -4.31 4.65
C GLU A 55 -9.85 -4.89 3.27
N SER A 56 -10.73 -4.66 2.28
CA SER A 56 -10.53 -5.13 0.91
C SER A 56 -10.78 -4.03 -0.12
N ALA A 57 -9.88 -3.92 -1.09
CA ALA A 57 -10.05 -3.00 -2.21
C ALA A 57 -11.31 -3.28 -3.04
N SER A 58 -11.80 -4.53 -3.05
CA SER A 58 -13.02 -4.95 -3.75
C SER A 58 -14.30 -4.28 -3.23
N GLU A 59 -14.27 -3.68 -2.04
CA GLU A 59 -15.42 -2.95 -1.51
C GLU A 59 -15.52 -1.52 -2.07
N ILE A 60 -14.43 -1.01 -2.65
CA ILE A 60 -14.34 0.37 -3.14
C ILE A 60 -14.43 0.40 -4.66
N VAL A 61 -13.80 -0.57 -5.34
CA VAL A 61 -13.68 -0.60 -6.79
C VAL A 61 -13.90 -2.01 -7.34
N ASP A 62 -14.55 -2.06 -8.49
CA ASP A 62 -14.74 -3.27 -9.28
C ASP A 62 -13.77 -3.34 -10.47
N VAL A 63 -13.51 -4.56 -10.95
CA VAL A 63 -12.73 -4.79 -12.16
C VAL A 63 -13.48 -4.23 -13.37
N GLY A 64 -12.78 -3.45 -14.20
CA GLY A 64 -13.34 -2.74 -15.36
C GLY A 64 -13.87 -1.34 -15.04
N GLU A 65 -13.86 -0.93 -13.77
CA GLU A 65 -14.31 0.41 -13.40
C GLU A 65 -13.29 1.49 -13.81
N HIS A 66 -13.80 2.66 -14.21
CA HIS A 66 -12.97 3.80 -14.56
C HIS A 66 -12.83 4.79 -13.40
N VAL A 67 -11.62 4.92 -12.87
CA VAL A 67 -11.32 5.75 -11.70
C VAL A 67 -10.32 6.85 -12.03
N TRP A 68 -10.39 7.95 -11.26
CA TRP A 68 -9.41 9.03 -11.33
C TRP A 68 -8.28 8.79 -10.34
N ILE A 69 -7.05 8.83 -10.82
CA ILE A 69 -5.86 8.61 -9.98
C ILE A 69 -4.85 9.73 -10.16
N LYS A 70 -4.09 9.99 -9.10
CA LYS A 70 -2.89 10.85 -9.13
C LYS A 70 -1.64 9.99 -9.02
N VAL A 71 -0.64 10.30 -9.82
CA VAL A 71 0.67 9.65 -9.76
C VAL A 71 1.48 10.21 -8.59
N ILE A 72 1.63 9.44 -7.51
CA ILE A 72 2.37 9.88 -6.32
C ILE A 72 3.83 9.40 -6.30
N GLY A 73 4.15 8.37 -7.08
CA GLY A 73 5.51 7.83 -7.12
C GLY A 73 5.78 7.02 -8.38
N ARG A 74 7.01 7.13 -8.86
CA ARG A 74 7.58 6.28 -9.91
C ARG A 74 8.94 5.80 -9.44
N GLU A 75 9.13 4.49 -9.46
CA GLU A 75 10.42 3.87 -9.14
C GLU A 75 10.83 2.97 -10.30
N ILE A 76 12.02 3.22 -10.84
CA ILE A 76 12.58 2.47 -11.97
C ILE A 76 13.82 1.76 -11.44
N GLN A 77 13.77 0.44 -11.38
CA GLN A 77 14.91 -0.41 -10.99
C GLN A 77 15.22 -1.35 -12.16
N GLY A 78 16.17 -0.96 -13.00
CA GLY A 78 16.47 -1.69 -14.25
C GLY A 78 15.22 -1.80 -15.13
N ASP A 79 14.85 -3.03 -15.50
CA ASP A 79 13.66 -3.33 -16.30
C ASP A 79 12.33 -3.26 -15.52
N LYS A 80 12.40 -3.21 -14.19
CA LYS A 80 11.21 -3.19 -13.33
C LYS A 80 10.78 -1.75 -13.07
N VAL A 81 9.60 -1.40 -13.56
CA VAL A 81 8.95 -0.12 -13.29
C VAL A 81 7.83 -0.34 -12.30
N LYS A 82 7.86 0.36 -11.17
CA LYS A 82 6.78 0.41 -10.19
C LYS A 82 6.14 1.79 -10.23
N LEU A 83 4.83 1.80 -10.44
CA LEU A 83 4.01 3.00 -10.42
C LEU A 83 3.10 2.96 -9.18
N SER A 84 3.15 4.02 -8.39
CA SER A 84 2.32 4.19 -7.20
C SER A 84 1.28 5.26 -7.46
N PHE A 85 0.02 4.90 -7.28
CA PHE A 85 -1.13 5.76 -7.53
C PHE A 85 -1.93 6.06 -6.27
N SER A 86 -2.61 7.20 -6.28
CA SER A 86 -3.48 7.64 -5.20
C SER A 86 -4.85 8.06 -5.71
N MET A 87 -5.90 7.48 -5.13
CA MET A 87 -7.28 7.85 -5.41
C MET A 87 -7.77 8.92 -4.44
N LYS A 88 -7.31 8.91 -3.18
CA LYS A 88 -7.70 9.90 -2.16
C LYS A 88 -7.28 11.33 -2.50
N ALA A 89 -6.22 11.48 -3.29
CA ALA A 89 -5.73 12.78 -3.74
C ALA A 89 -6.60 13.40 -4.85
N VAL A 90 -7.53 12.66 -5.45
CA VAL A 90 -8.34 13.12 -6.58
C VAL A 90 -9.82 12.91 -6.31
N ASN A 91 -10.63 13.88 -6.68
CA ASN A 91 -12.07 13.74 -6.63
C ASN A 91 -12.56 12.82 -7.76
N GLN A 92 -13.19 11.70 -7.42
CA GLN A 92 -13.65 10.70 -8.41
C GLN A 92 -14.79 11.21 -9.32
N GLY A 93 -15.56 12.21 -8.90
CA GLY A 93 -16.65 12.77 -9.71
C GLY A 93 -16.19 13.84 -10.71
N THR A 94 -15.22 14.67 -10.32
CA THR A 94 -14.81 15.86 -11.10
C THR A 94 -13.39 15.78 -11.66
N GLY A 95 -12.58 14.81 -11.24
CA GLY A 95 -11.17 14.70 -11.62
C GLY A 95 -10.29 15.84 -11.07
N ARG A 96 -10.80 16.64 -10.13
CA ARG A 96 -10.06 17.75 -9.51
C ARG A 96 -9.05 17.22 -8.50
N ASP A 97 -7.89 17.86 -8.47
CA ASP A 97 -6.87 17.61 -7.45
C ASP A 97 -7.36 18.10 -6.09
N LEU A 98 -7.44 17.20 -5.11
CA LEU A 98 -7.81 17.51 -3.73
C LEU A 98 -6.58 17.81 -2.86
N ASP A 99 -5.38 17.44 -3.32
CA ASP A 99 -4.13 17.62 -2.58
C ASP A 99 -3.06 18.31 -3.45
N PRO A 100 -3.24 19.60 -3.79
CA PRO A 100 -2.32 20.34 -4.67
C PRO A 100 -0.90 20.45 -4.12
N ASN A 101 -0.75 20.44 -2.79
CA ASN A 101 0.55 20.51 -2.12
C ASN A 101 1.17 19.14 -1.85
N ASN A 102 0.50 18.03 -2.22
CA ASN A 102 0.97 16.65 -1.98
C ASN A 102 1.30 16.34 -0.50
N VAL A 103 0.72 17.09 0.45
CA VAL A 103 1.03 16.97 1.88
C VAL A 103 0.54 15.62 2.43
N ASN A 104 -0.62 15.15 1.96
CA ASN A 104 -1.18 13.89 2.40
C ASN A 104 -0.40 12.72 1.79
N ALA A 105 -0.03 12.82 0.52
CA ALA A 105 0.79 11.81 -0.15
C ALA A 105 2.16 11.65 0.53
N GLU A 106 2.81 12.76 0.89
CA GLU A 106 4.11 12.72 1.55
C GLU A 106 4.03 12.18 2.98
N GLN A 107 3.02 12.58 3.77
CA GLN A 107 2.81 12.02 5.11
C GLN A 107 2.55 10.52 5.07
N ASP A 108 1.75 10.04 4.11
CA ASP A 108 1.45 8.60 3.97
C ASP A 108 2.72 7.82 3.60
N ALA A 109 3.52 8.35 2.66
CA ALA A 109 4.81 7.77 2.30
C ALA A 109 5.78 7.72 3.50
N ARG A 110 5.83 8.77 4.33
CA ARG A 110 6.64 8.79 5.56
C ARG A 110 6.14 7.76 6.58
N ARG A 111 4.83 7.68 6.82
CA ARG A 111 4.24 6.69 7.74
C ARG A 111 4.57 5.26 7.31
N ARG A 112 4.49 4.94 6.02
CA ARG A 112 4.87 3.62 5.49
C ARG A 112 6.35 3.29 5.70
N LYS A 113 7.24 4.27 5.56
CA LYS A 113 8.68 4.08 5.81
C LYS A 113 8.96 3.86 7.29
N GLN A 114 8.25 4.56 8.17
CA GLN A 114 8.44 4.47 9.63
C GLN A 114 7.86 3.19 10.24
N PHE A 115 6.87 2.57 9.59
CA PHE A 115 6.31 1.28 10.02
C PHE A 115 7.22 0.06 9.77
N ARG A 116 8.43 0.28 9.23
CA ARG A 116 9.35 -0.79 8.84
C ARG A 116 10.33 -1.22 9.95
N ASP A 117 10.10 -0.82 11.21
CA ASP A 117 11.06 -1.10 12.30
C ASP A 117 10.50 -1.68 13.62
N GLN A 118 9.22 -2.07 13.72
CA GLN A 118 8.72 -2.64 14.99
C GLN A 118 8.39 -4.14 14.99
N THR A 119 8.36 -4.82 13.83
CA THR A 119 8.11 -6.28 13.80
C THR A 119 9.37 -7.15 13.80
N SER A 120 10.56 -6.57 13.96
CA SER A 120 11.79 -7.36 14.22
C SER A 120 12.10 -7.53 15.71
N ASN A 121 11.48 -6.74 16.60
CA ASN A 121 11.48 -7.08 18.02
C ASN A 121 10.28 -7.98 18.30
N ARG A 122 10.47 -9.27 17.99
CA ARG A 122 9.74 -10.35 18.64
C ARG A 122 9.98 -10.14 20.15
N ILE A 123 9.02 -9.56 20.87
CA ILE A 123 9.06 -9.57 22.33
C ILE A 123 8.83 -11.03 22.71
N THR A 124 9.92 -11.79 22.85
CA THR A 124 9.88 -13.06 23.54
C THR A 124 9.59 -12.72 24.99
N LEU A 125 8.31 -12.77 25.37
CA LEU A 125 7.96 -12.90 26.77
C LEU A 125 8.36 -14.32 27.18
N GLU A 126 9.66 -14.53 27.42
CA GLU A 126 10.09 -15.60 28.31
C GLU A 126 9.62 -15.21 29.70
N ALA A 127 8.37 -15.53 30.02
CA ALA A 127 7.92 -15.47 31.39
C ALA A 127 8.72 -16.52 32.17
N VAL A 128 9.86 -16.14 32.76
CA VAL A 128 10.53 -16.95 33.77
C VAL A 128 9.64 -16.90 35.00
N LEU A 129 8.73 -17.87 35.11
CA LEU A 129 7.95 -18.14 36.32
C LEU A 129 8.91 -18.67 37.39
N ASN A 130 9.69 -17.79 38.03
CA ASN A 130 10.40 -18.11 39.27
C ASN A 130 9.42 -18.09 40.45
N THR A 131 8.33 -18.85 40.33
CA THR A 131 7.35 -19.05 41.40
C THR A 131 7.62 -20.40 42.04
N THR A 132 8.37 -20.41 43.14
CA THR A 132 8.49 -21.61 43.98
C THR A 132 7.19 -21.78 44.76
N CYS A 133 6.48 -22.89 44.55
CA CYS A 133 5.23 -23.18 45.26
C CYS A 133 5.48 -23.31 46.77
N SER A 134 4.89 -22.42 47.57
CA SER A 134 5.05 -22.38 49.04
C SER A 134 4.44 -23.60 49.75
N LYS A 135 3.72 -24.47 49.04
CA LYS A 135 3.04 -25.64 49.59
C LYS A 135 3.75 -26.97 49.30
N CYS A 136 4.58 -27.04 48.26
CA CYS A 136 5.28 -28.29 47.88
C CYS A 136 6.75 -28.14 47.44
N GLY A 137 7.26 -26.91 47.21
CA GLY A 137 8.68 -26.65 47.02
C GLY A 137 9.33 -27.06 45.68
N CYS A 138 8.61 -27.71 44.76
CA CYS A 138 9.17 -28.10 43.46
C CYS A 138 9.27 -26.92 42.46
N LYS A 139 10.35 -26.89 41.68
CA LYS A 139 10.53 -26.01 40.52
C LYS A 139 10.03 -26.72 39.26
N GLY A 140 9.13 -26.12 38.50
CA GLY A 140 8.64 -26.68 37.25
C GLY A 140 9.75 -26.69 36.19
N GLN A 141 10.03 -27.85 35.59
CA GLN A 141 10.70 -27.98 34.31
C GLN A 141 9.63 -28.41 33.31
N GLU A 142 9.58 -27.79 32.13
CA GLU A 142 8.75 -28.28 31.02
C GLU A 142 9.66 -28.91 29.95
N GLU A 143 9.30 -30.13 29.54
CA GLU A 143 9.85 -30.86 28.40
C GLU A 143 9.54 -30.12 27.09
N GLU A 144 10.54 -30.08 26.21
CA GLU A 144 10.45 -29.53 24.86
C GLU A 144 9.64 -30.49 23.96
N GLU A 145 8.33 -30.30 23.87
CA GLU A 145 7.55 -30.97 22.82
C GLU A 145 7.60 -30.12 21.53
N THR A 146 8.58 -30.42 20.70
CA THR A 146 8.64 -29.92 19.31
C THR A 146 7.54 -30.60 18.51
N GLN A 147 6.40 -29.93 18.32
CA GLN A 147 5.44 -30.30 17.27
C GLN A 147 5.70 -29.48 16.02
N LYS A 148 6.41 -30.10 15.09
CA LYS A 148 6.41 -29.79 13.66
C LYS A 148 5.66 -30.92 12.97
N ALA A 149 4.88 -30.61 11.93
CA ALA A 149 4.16 -31.57 11.09
C ALA A 149 5.00 -32.79 10.67
#